data_AF-A0A932GSP6-F1
#
_entry.id   AF-A0A932GSP6-F1
#
_cell.length_a   1.000
_cell.length_b   1.000
_cell.length_c   1.000
_cell.angle_alpha   90.00
_cell.angle_beta   90.00
_cell.angle_gamma   90.00
#
_symmetry.space_group_name_H-M   'P 1'
#
loop_
_entity.id
_entity.type
_entity.pdbx_description
1 polymer ?
#
loop_
_entity_poly.entity_id
_entity_poly.type
_entity_poly.pdbx_seq_one_letter_code
_entity_poly.pdbx_strand_id
1 'polypeptide(L)' 'MMGSYWGSPATGQPLTKEQATALVQNQLNGYGNPNLKIGNVTEKDGIFEVEIVTRDNSLVEKVQINKQTGWTQRAF' A
#
# COMPACT_ATOMS: atom_id res chain seq x y z
N MET A 1 -15.89 21.79 0.58
CA MET A 1 -14.81 21.69 1.59
C MET A 1 -14.94 20.33 2.24
N MET A 2 -14.09 19.37 1.87
CA MET A 2 -14.07 18.02 2.45
C MET A 2 -12.71 17.86 3.13
N GLY A 3 -12.65 18.22 4.41
CA GLY A 3 -11.52 17.87 5.27
C GLY A 3 -11.69 16.43 5.75
N SER A 4 -10.60 15.66 5.79
CA SER A 4 -10.40 14.56 6.74
C SER A 4 -8.96 14.03 6.63
N TYR A 5 -8.17 14.33 7.67
CA TYR A 5 -7.14 13.48 8.27
C TYR A 5 -6.25 12.63 7.35
N TRP A 6 -5.36 13.27 6.59
CA TRP A 6 -4.10 12.62 6.22
C TRP A 6 -3.05 12.99 7.26
N GLY A 7 -3.25 12.50 8.49
CA GLY A 7 -2.18 12.51 9.47
C GLY A 7 -1.08 11.61 8.93
N SER A 8 0.08 12.18 8.61
CA SER A 8 1.34 11.44 8.68
C SER A 8 1.29 10.60 9.96
N PRO A 9 1.70 9.31 9.93
CA PRO A 9 1.66 8.48 11.14
C PRO A 9 2.26 9.30 12.28
N ALA A 10 1.50 9.45 13.38
CA ALA A 10 2.02 10.10 14.57
C ALA A 10 3.37 9.42 14.86
N THR A 11 4.45 10.20 14.87
CA THR A 11 5.81 9.67 14.88
C THR A 11 5.96 8.63 15.99
N GLY A 12 6.14 7.37 15.61
CA GLY A 12 6.26 6.23 16.53
C GLY A 12 5.10 5.22 16.57
N GLN A 13 3.97 5.47 15.90
CA GLN A 13 2.89 4.47 15.79
C GLN A 13 3.05 3.61 14.53
N PRO A 14 2.81 2.28 14.61
CA PRO A 14 2.74 1.43 13.43
C PRO A 14 1.68 1.93 12.45
N LEU A 15 1.98 1.80 11.15
CA LEU A 15 1.04 2.07 10.08
C LEU A 15 -0.23 1.25 10.27
N THR A 16 -1.35 1.84 9.88
CA THR A 16 -2.61 1.13 9.71
C THR A 16 -2.68 0.50 8.32
N LYS A 17 -3.61 -0.45 8.14
CA LYS A 17 -3.88 -1.07 6.85
C LYS A 17 -4.29 -0.03 5.79
N GLU A 18 -5.03 1.00 6.18
CA GLU A 18 -5.47 2.09 5.31
C GLU A 18 -4.28 2.93 4.84
N GLN A 19 -3.35 3.26 5.75
CA GLN A 19 -2.13 4.00 5.40
C GLN A 19 -1.23 3.18 4.47
N ALA A 20 -1.07 1.88 4.75
CA ALA A 20 -0.34 0.95 3.89
C ALA A 20 -0.94 0.88 2.47
N THR A 21 -2.28 0.79 2.38
CA THR A 21 -3.00 0.79 1.10
C THR A 21 -2.79 2.11 0.35
N ALA A 22 -2.84 3.25 1.05
CA ALA A 22 -2.64 4.56 0.45
C ALA A 22 -1.22 4.76 -0.11
N LEU A 23 -0.19 4.21 0.55
CA LEU A 23 1.19 4.23 0.03
C LEU A 23 1.28 3.56 -1.33
N VAL A 24 0.68 2.36 -1.47
CA VAL A 24 0.67 1.62 -2.75
C VAL A 24 -0.19 2.33 -3.78
N GLN A 25 -1.33 2.91 -3.38
CA GLN A 25 -2.19 3.65 -4.31
C GLN A 25 -1.45 4.87 -4.90
N ASN A 26 -0.70 5.60 -4.07
CA ASN A 26 0.10 6.73 -4.53
C ASN A 26 1.21 6.28 -5.49
N GLN A 27 1.83 5.13 -5.23
CA GLN A 27 2.83 4.54 -6.13
C GLN A 27 2.22 4.14 -7.49
N LEU A 28 1.04 3.52 -7.50
CA LEU A 28 0.30 3.18 -8.72
C LEU A 28 -0.09 4.43 -9.53
N ASN A 29 -0.55 5.48 -8.85
CA ASN A 29 -0.87 6.76 -9.49
C ASN A 29 0.38 7.38 -10.14
N GLY A 30 1.56 7.23 -9.51
CA GLY A 30 2.84 7.67 -10.06
C GLY A 30 3.27 6.93 -11.33
N TYR A 31 2.88 5.66 -11.50
CA TYR A 31 3.15 4.91 -12.73
C TYR A 31 2.24 5.32 -13.89
N GLY A 32 1.07 5.89 -13.61
CA GLY A 32 0.10 6.26 -14.64
C GLY A 32 -0.38 5.07 -15.47
N ASN A 33 -0.22 3.84 -14.99
CA ASN A 33 -0.67 2.65 -15.69
C ASN A 33 -2.12 2.33 -15.30
N PRO A 34 -3.08 2.59 -16.20
CA PRO A 34 -4.49 2.41 -15.87
C PRO A 34 -4.84 0.93 -15.64
N ASN A 35 -4.05 -0.01 -16.16
CA ASN A 35 -4.33 -1.44 -16.04
C ASN A 35 -4.02 -2.05 -14.67
N LEU A 36 -3.41 -1.30 -13.75
CA LEU A 36 -3.03 -1.79 -12.43
C LEU A 36 -4.02 -1.31 -11.37
N LYS A 37 -4.28 -2.16 -10.37
CA LYS A 37 -5.07 -1.85 -9.18
C LYS A 37 -4.53 -2.59 -7.97
N ILE A 38 -4.91 -2.13 -6.78
CA ILE A 38 -4.66 -2.86 -5.54
C ILE A 38 -5.54 -4.11 -5.52
N GLY A 39 -4.94 -5.25 -5.19
CA GLY A 39 -5.59 -6.53 -4.95
C GLY A 39 -5.77 -6.79 -3.45
N ASN A 40 -5.35 -7.96 -2.97
CA ASN A 40 -5.47 -8.30 -1.55
C ASN A 40 -4.48 -7.51 -0.70
N VAL A 41 -4.89 -7.20 0.53
CA VAL A 41 -4.03 -6.60 1.56
C VAL A 41 -4.02 -7.50 2.78
N THR A 42 -2.88 -8.15 3.00
CA THR A 42 -2.66 -9.10 4.08
C THR A 42 -1.81 -8.45 5.15
N GLU A 43 -2.28 -8.53 6.40
CA GLU A 43 -1.49 -8.13 7.55
C GLU A 43 -0.63 -9.30 8.01
N LYS A 44 0.67 -9.07 8.16
CA LYS A 44 1.63 -10.04 8.71
C LYS A 44 2.33 -9.42 9.93
N ASP A 45 3.14 -10.21 10.61
CA ASP A 45 3.97 -9.66 11.68
C ASP A 45 4.98 -8.64 11.12
N GLY A 46 5.06 -7.46 11.73
CA GLY A 46 5.94 -6.36 11.32
C GLY A 46 5.66 -5.70 9.95
N ILE A 47 4.84 -6.28 9.06
CA ILE A 47 4.60 -5.76 7.70
C ILE A 47 3.13 -5.84 7.26
N PHE A 48 2.76 -5.03 6.27
CA PHE A 48 1.62 -5.30 5.39
C PHE A 48 2.13 -5.83 4.04
N GLU A 49 1.45 -6.81 3.49
CA GLU A 49 1.67 -7.29 2.12
C GLU A 49 0.46 -6.90 1.27
N VAL A 50 0.72 -6.09 0.24
CA VAL A 50 -0.28 -5.58 -0.70
C VAL A 50 -0.02 -6.19 -2.06
N GLU A 51 -1.01 -6.87 -2.62
CA GLU A 51 -0.94 -7.36 -3.99
C GLU A 51 -1.26 -6.22 -4.96
N ILE A 52 -0.47 -6.10 -6.01
CA ILE A 52 -0.82 -5.32 -7.19
C ILE A 52 -1.28 -6.32 -8.24
N VAL A 53 -2.49 -6.10 -8.76
CA VAL A 53 -3.10 -6.96 -9.76
C VAL A 53 -3.48 -6.13 -10.98
N THR A 54 -3.62 -6.80 -12.11
CA THR A 54 -4.22 -6.19 -13.30
C THR A 54 -5.73 -6.00 -13.11
N ARG A 55 -6.39 -5.26 -14.01
CA ARG A 55 -7.85 -5.07 -13.99
C ARG A 55 -8.64 -6.38 -14.00
N ASP A 56 -8.14 -7.38 -14.72
CA ASP A 56 -8.65 -8.76 -14.81
C ASP A 56 -8.28 -9.64 -13.59
N ASN A 57 -7.61 -9.08 -12.58
CA ASN A 57 -7.16 -9.74 -11.34
C ASN A 57 -5.98 -10.71 -11.48
N SER A 58 -5.18 -10.59 -12.55
CA SER A 58 -3.91 -11.31 -12.64
C SER A 58 -2.88 -10.68 -11.72
N LEU A 59 -2.21 -11.48 -10.88
CA LEU A 59 -1.17 -11.00 -9.98
C LEU A 59 0.02 -10.45 -10.77
N VAL A 60 0.41 -9.21 -10.48
CA VAL A 60 1.57 -8.55 -11.08
C VAL A 60 2.75 -8.63 -10.13
N GLU A 61 2.55 -8.21 -8.88
CA GLU A 61 3.57 -8.23 -7.85
C GLU A 61 2.96 -8.13 -6.45
N LYS A 62 3.80 -8.36 -5.44
CA LYS A 62 3.48 -8.11 -4.03
C LYS A 62 4.39 -7.00 -3.50
N VAL A 63 3.82 -6.06 -2.77
CA VAL A 63 4.55 -4.99 -2.10
C VAL A 63 4.49 -5.25 -0.60
N GLN A 64 5.66 -5.36 0.02
CA GLN A 64 5.78 -5.45 1.47
C GLN A 64 6.08 -4.07 2.04
N ILE A 65 5.37 -3.71 3.11
CA ILE A 65 5.43 -2.41 3.74
C ILE A 65 5.75 -2.62 5.21
N ASN A 66 6.90 -2.14 5.66
CA ASN A 66 7.27 -2.19 7.06
C ASN A 66 6.31 -1.32 7.88
N LYS A 67 5.63 -1.90 8.87
CA LYS A 67 4.62 -1.19 9.67
C LYS A 67 5.21 -0.02 10.46
N GLN A 68 6.47 -0.09 10.89
CA GLN A 68 7.05 0.94 11.74
C GLN A 68 7.61 2.12 10.94
N THR A 69 8.19 1.84 9.77
CA THR A 69 8.94 2.83 8.98
C THR A 69 8.21 3.28 7.73
N GLY A 70 7.22 2.54 7.27
CA GLY A 70 6.58 2.73 5.97
C GLY A 70 7.48 2.43 4.77
N TRP A 71 8.67 1.84 5.01
CA TRP A 71 9.55 1.42 3.94
C TRP A 71 8.89 0.34 3.09
N THR A 72 8.88 0.54 1.78
CA THR A 72 8.27 -0.37 0.80
C THR A 72 9.34 -1.14 0.04
N GLN A 73 9.08 -2.42 -0.20
CA GLN A 73 9.89 -3.27 -1.07
C GLN A 73 9.02 -4.20 -1.91
N ARG A 74 9.53 -4.58 -3.08
CA ARG A 74 8.88 -5.57 -3.95
C ARG A 74 9.23 -6.96 -3.43
N ALA A 75 8.23 -7.83 -3.33
CA ALA A 75 8.39 -9.25 -3.05
C ALA A 75 8.00 -10.03 -4.31
N PHE A 76 8.90 -10.89 -4.77
CA PHE A 76 8.72 -11.80 -5.90
C PHE A 76 8.29 -13.18 -5.41
#